data_AF-A0A4Y2A0U3-F1
#
_entry.id   AF-A0A4Y2A0U3-F1
#
_cell.length_a   1.000
_cell.length_b   1.000
_cell.length_c   1.000
_cell.angle_alpha   90.00
_cell.angle_beta   90.00
_cell.angle_gamma   90.00
#
_symmetry.space_group_name_H-M   'P 1'
#
loop_
_entity.id
_entity.type
_entity.pdbx_description
1 polymer ?
#
loop_
_entity_poly.entity_id
_entity_poly.type
_entity_poly.pdbx_seq_one_letter_code
_entity_poly.pdbx_strand_id
1 'polypeptide(L)'
;MFWNLVANEIISEEWQPNVHLQAFADDFIFVISEPTGAKLKATAQAALTKFQHWTDKHQLKVSTEKSTTILISRLVRGPRVKWDNQIIKRSTSLKYLGVIIDNKLNLADHLINMKTKLIHLHQKITRIAGTNWGLNKDLRRRLYKTVAERMILHGAAGWAYPLSARQSRLLNSIQRKFLLNITGEYSTTPTAALQVIEGILPLHIKAEQEAVYVRTARLRKTSNYNNINFNPNNYEDGTTSTKFHPVIFQLEDRISLKKQFFPVPGLNIFTDGSKIEDKTGSAFCVMEEDTTKYEWMAQLSPFNTVFQAELLAIQEACLSASKTNQQIKVWSDSESSVHSIASIDTQSPIAQQTQEILLKSKNIKLGWIKAHVGHSGNEAADVLAKKATQEGIPTFIPAPRNYIKSLLQKESIIRWQKEWENGETGRRVHNVLPKVKTTPTPWQRPEIMFVTGHGPFPTYLKRFNIRSSDSCGCGKLGNPLHYATSCLFTTSYHLTKPSSDLEPLWWKRVMNDNNSRAKIKRLMHFIAENETLLFPKDGDNN
;
A
#
# COMPACT_ATOMS: atom_id res chain seq x y z
N MET A 1 28.48 3.34 -10.62
CA MET A 1 28.36 2.76 -11.98
C MET A 1 29.52 1.81 -12.30
N PHE A 2 30.79 2.24 -12.19
CA PHE A 2 31.96 1.39 -12.45
C PHE A 2 32.02 0.10 -11.61
N TRP A 3 31.64 0.17 -10.31
CA TRP A 3 31.54 -1.01 -9.47
C TRP A 3 30.64 -2.11 -10.04
N ASN A 4 29.51 -1.72 -10.65
CA ASN A 4 28.59 -2.70 -11.24
C ASN A 4 29.24 -3.40 -12.44
N LEU A 5 30.13 -2.75 -13.19
CA LEU A 5 30.85 -3.42 -14.29
C LEU A 5 31.77 -4.51 -13.75
N VAL A 6 32.48 -4.22 -12.66
CA VAL A 6 33.39 -5.19 -11.99
C VAL A 6 32.59 -6.33 -11.35
N ALA A 7 31.55 -6.01 -10.59
CA ALA A 7 30.70 -7.03 -9.95
C ALA A 7 29.90 -7.85 -10.96
N ASN A 8 29.49 -7.27 -12.09
CA ASN A 8 28.78 -8.02 -13.14
C ASN A 8 29.65 -9.12 -13.74
N GLU A 9 30.97 -8.95 -13.79
CA GLU A 9 31.89 -9.99 -14.28
C GLU A 9 31.64 -11.32 -13.56
N ILE A 10 31.67 -11.33 -12.22
CA ILE A 10 31.48 -12.55 -11.42
C ILE A 10 30.03 -13.02 -11.34
N ILE A 11 29.07 -12.10 -11.46
CA ILE A 11 27.64 -12.44 -11.48
C ILE A 11 27.26 -13.14 -12.80
N SER A 12 27.89 -12.74 -13.91
CA SER A 12 27.67 -13.31 -15.24
C SER A 12 28.45 -14.60 -15.51
N GLU A 13 29.35 -15.00 -14.62
CA GLU A 13 30.03 -16.28 -14.74
C GLU A 13 29.08 -17.47 -14.59
N GLU A 14 29.43 -18.58 -15.23
CA GLU A 14 28.68 -19.83 -15.10
C GLU A 14 28.92 -20.46 -13.72
N TRP A 15 27.85 -20.59 -12.94
CA TRP A 15 27.84 -21.28 -11.66
C TRP A 15 27.25 -22.68 -11.82
N GLN A 16 27.59 -23.60 -10.91
CA GLN A 16 26.91 -24.91 -10.89
C GLN A 16 25.39 -24.70 -10.74
N PRO A 17 24.54 -25.58 -11.31
CA PRO A 17 23.08 -25.37 -11.36
C PRO A 17 22.40 -25.12 -10.00
N ASN A 18 23.04 -25.55 -8.93
CA ASN A 18 22.58 -25.48 -7.56
C ASN A 18 23.28 -24.40 -6.72
N VAL A 19 24.09 -23.55 -7.36
CA VAL A 19 24.74 -22.37 -6.78
C VAL A 19 24.15 -21.14 -7.44
N HIS A 20 23.57 -20.27 -6.62
CA HIS A 20 23.08 -18.97 -7.07
C HIS A 20 23.83 -17.86 -6.33
N LEU A 21 24.48 -16.98 -7.09
CA LEU A 21 25.12 -15.77 -6.58
C LEU A 21 24.22 -14.57 -6.87
N GLN A 22 23.96 -13.78 -5.84
CA GLN A 22 23.32 -12.47 -5.96
C GLN A 22 24.18 -11.43 -5.28
N ALA A 23 24.24 -10.23 -5.85
CA ALA A 23 24.91 -9.09 -5.23
C ALA A 23 23.99 -7.86 -5.18
N PHE A 24 24.26 -6.98 -4.23
CA PHE A 24 23.73 -5.62 -4.20
C PHE A 24 24.76 -4.69 -3.56
N ALA A 25 25.23 -3.70 -4.34
CA ALA A 25 26.40 -2.92 -3.96
C ALA A 25 27.57 -3.85 -3.60
N ASP A 26 28.17 -3.71 -2.42
CA ASP A 26 29.28 -4.49 -1.90
C ASP A 26 28.86 -5.80 -1.20
N ASP A 27 27.56 -6.01 -0.97
CA ASP A 27 27.04 -7.23 -0.34
C ASP A 27 26.83 -8.35 -1.37
N PHE A 28 27.44 -9.52 -1.15
CA PHE A 28 27.25 -10.74 -1.94
C PHE A 28 26.59 -11.83 -1.10
N ILE A 29 25.66 -12.57 -1.72
CA ILE A 29 25.00 -13.73 -1.10
C ILE A 29 25.05 -14.93 -2.03
N PHE A 30 25.56 -16.04 -1.50
CA PHE A 30 25.49 -17.35 -2.12
C PHE A 30 24.31 -18.14 -1.55
N VAL A 31 23.46 -18.66 -2.44
CA VAL A 31 22.39 -19.62 -2.11
C VAL A 31 22.76 -20.94 -2.76
N ILE A 32 23.06 -21.93 -1.93
CA ILE A 32 23.57 -23.24 -2.38
C ILE A 32 22.70 -24.35 -1.82
N SER A 33 22.26 -25.26 -2.69
CA SER A 33 21.38 -26.37 -2.34
C SER A 33 21.99 -27.70 -2.75
N GLU A 34 22.10 -28.65 -1.82
CA GLU A 34 22.63 -29.99 -2.08
C GLU A 34 21.88 -31.01 -1.22
N PRO A 35 21.73 -32.27 -1.65
CA PRO A 35 20.94 -33.27 -0.93
C PRO A 35 21.65 -33.77 0.34
N THR A 36 22.98 -33.63 0.44
CA THR A 36 23.76 -34.09 1.59
C THR A 36 24.71 -33.01 2.10
N GLY A 37 25.01 -33.03 3.41
CA GLY A 37 25.93 -32.07 4.01
C GLY A 37 27.36 -32.14 3.45
N ALA A 38 27.80 -33.32 3.01
CA ALA A 38 29.12 -33.50 2.39
C ALA A 38 29.19 -32.82 1.02
N LYS A 39 28.19 -33.04 0.15
CA LYS A 39 28.08 -32.35 -1.14
C LYS A 39 27.94 -30.84 -0.94
N LEU A 40 27.08 -30.41 -0.01
CA LEU A 40 26.91 -28.99 0.33
C LEU A 40 28.24 -28.34 0.71
N LYS A 41 29.08 -29.01 1.51
CA LYS A 41 30.42 -28.52 1.86
C LYS A 41 31.31 -28.38 0.63
N ALA A 42 31.37 -29.42 -0.19
CA ALA A 42 32.24 -29.45 -1.38
C ALA A 42 31.84 -28.36 -2.37
N THR A 43 30.55 -28.27 -2.70
CA THR A 43 30.00 -27.28 -3.63
C THR A 43 30.15 -25.85 -3.12
N ALA A 44 29.87 -25.62 -1.82
CA ALA A 44 30.06 -24.30 -1.23
C ALA A 44 31.54 -23.89 -1.17
N GLN A 45 32.45 -24.82 -0.87
CA GLN A 45 33.88 -24.50 -0.88
C GLN A 45 34.38 -24.21 -2.30
N ALA A 46 33.95 -24.99 -3.30
CA ALA A 46 34.29 -24.74 -4.70
C ALA A 46 33.79 -23.37 -5.19
N ALA A 47 32.54 -23.01 -4.83
CA ALA A 47 31.99 -21.70 -5.15
C ALA A 47 32.77 -20.55 -4.51
N LEU A 48 33.14 -20.69 -3.23
CA LEU A 48 33.96 -19.70 -2.52
C LEU A 48 35.37 -19.60 -3.10
N THR A 49 36.00 -20.72 -3.45
CA THR A 49 37.32 -20.72 -4.11
C THR A 49 37.25 -20.00 -5.44
N LYS A 50 36.21 -20.24 -6.26
CA LYS A 50 36.00 -19.53 -7.52
C LYS A 50 35.81 -18.02 -7.29
N PHE A 51 34.98 -17.65 -6.32
CA PHE A 51 34.78 -16.25 -5.93
C PHE A 51 36.08 -15.60 -5.43
N GLN A 52 36.92 -16.35 -4.72
CA GLN A 52 38.22 -15.89 -4.23
C GLN A 52 39.18 -15.56 -5.38
N HIS A 53 39.25 -16.38 -6.42
CA HIS A 53 40.08 -16.06 -7.60
C HIS A 53 39.66 -14.74 -8.25
N TRP A 54 38.35 -14.48 -8.32
CA TRP A 54 37.83 -13.20 -8.80
C TRP A 54 38.20 -12.04 -7.87
N THR A 55 38.04 -12.19 -6.54
CA THR A 55 38.44 -11.13 -5.62
C THR A 55 39.93 -10.84 -5.71
N ASP A 56 40.76 -11.87 -5.82
CA ASP A 56 42.22 -11.73 -5.94
C ASP A 56 42.61 -11.02 -7.25
N LYS A 57 41.97 -11.41 -8.37
CA LYS A 57 42.16 -10.76 -9.68
C LYS A 57 41.89 -9.25 -9.63
N HIS A 58 40.83 -8.84 -8.93
CA HIS A 58 40.45 -7.44 -8.80
C HIS A 58 41.00 -6.75 -7.54
N GLN A 59 41.89 -7.42 -6.80
CA GLN A 59 42.51 -6.93 -5.56
C GLN A 59 41.48 -6.50 -4.49
N LEU A 60 40.35 -7.21 -4.44
CA LEU A 60 39.28 -7.00 -3.48
C LEU A 60 39.53 -7.84 -2.22
N LYS A 61 39.26 -7.27 -1.05
CA LYS A 61 39.37 -7.96 0.24
C LYS A 61 38.00 -8.21 0.84
N VAL A 62 37.70 -9.47 1.14
CA VAL A 62 36.47 -9.87 1.83
C VAL A 62 36.70 -9.85 3.35
N SER A 63 35.79 -9.23 4.08
CA SER A 63 35.85 -9.15 5.54
C SER A 63 35.34 -10.45 6.18
N THR A 64 36.23 -11.40 6.45
CA THR A 64 35.86 -12.70 7.06
C THR A 64 35.10 -12.57 8.38
N GLU A 65 35.39 -11.54 9.18
CA GLU A 65 34.68 -11.24 10.44
C GLU A 65 33.20 -10.87 10.26
N LYS A 66 32.87 -10.26 9.12
CA LYS A 66 31.50 -9.84 8.77
C LYS A 66 30.77 -10.89 7.94
N SER A 67 31.51 -11.76 7.25
CA SER A 67 30.95 -12.90 6.52
C SER A 67 30.34 -13.91 7.47
N THR A 68 29.12 -14.34 7.17
CA THR A 68 28.45 -15.38 7.95
C THR A 68 27.71 -16.34 7.03
N THR A 69 27.57 -17.57 7.48
CA THR A 69 26.75 -18.60 6.85
C THR A 69 25.51 -18.87 7.66
N ILE A 70 24.44 -19.28 6.98
CA ILE A 70 23.22 -19.79 7.59
C ILE A 70 22.91 -21.15 6.96
N LEU A 71 22.52 -22.13 7.77
CA LEU A 71 22.10 -23.44 7.27
C LEU A 71 20.60 -23.59 7.46
N ILE A 72 19.89 -23.80 6.35
CA ILE A 72 18.47 -24.11 6.33
C ILE A 72 18.34 -25.62 6.05
N SER A 73 18.27 -26.43 7.11
CA SER A 73 18.20 -27.88 7.00
C SER A 73 17.80 -28.52 8.34
N ARG A 74 17.42 -29.80 8.31
CA ARG A 74 17.29 -30.65 9.50
C ARG A 74 18.64 -31.14 10.04
N LEU A 75 19.74 -30.89 9.32
CA LEU A 75 21.09 -31.25 9.76
C LEU A 75 21.48 -30.53 11.05
N VAL A 76 21.86 -31.30 12.07
CA VAL A 76 22.33 -30.79 13.36
C VAL A 76 23.68 -30.06 13.20
N ARG A 77 24.63 -30.70 12.49
CA ARG A 77 25.94 -30.12 12.17
C ARG A 77 25.99 -29.75 10.69
N GLY A 78 26.07 -28.44 10.42
CA GLY A 78 26.23 -27.89 9.08
C GLY A 78 27.66 -28.00 8.54
N PRO A 79 27.85 -27.82 7.23
CA PRO A 79 29.17 -27.75 6.63
C PRO A 79 29.95 -26.55 7.19
N ARG A 80 31.26 -26.75 7.42
CA ARG A 80 32.20 -25.67 7.73
C ARG A 80 32.94 -25.33 6.44
N VAL A 81 32.71 -24.12 5.95
CA VAL A 81 33.38 -23.56 4.77
C VAL A 81 34.44 -22.56 5.21
N LYS A 82 35.49 -22.43 4.40
CA LYS A 82 36.63 -21.58 4.69
C LYS A 82 36.78 -20.47 3.64
N TRP A 83 37.22 -19.31 4.09
CA TRP A 83 37.73 -18.20 3.30
C TRP A 83 39.12 -17.86 3.82
N ASP A 84 40.15 -17.83 2.96
CA ASP A 84 41.55 -17.61 3.37
C ASP A 84 42.00 -18.50 4.54
N ASN A 85 41.67 -19.81 4.46
CA ASN A 85 41.88 -20.80 5.53
C ASN A 85 41.15 -20.55 6.85
N GLN A 86 40.43 -19.44 7.02
CA GLN A 86 39.61 -19.14 8.19
C GLN A 86 38.19 -19.70 8.01
N ILE A 87 37.63 -20.27 9.07
CA ILE A 87 36.25 -20.78 9.03
C ILE A 87 35.28 -19.61 9.10
N ILE A 88 34.38 -19.51 8.11
CA ILE A 88 33.32 -18.50 8.14
C ILE A 88 32.33 -18.84 9.26
N LYS A 89 31.99 -17.86 10.10
CA LYS A 89 31.08 -18.05 11.24
C LYS A 89 29.71 -18.55 10.76
N ARG A 90 29.14 -19.50 11.50
CA ARG A 90 27.73 -19.93 11.31
C ARG A 90 26.83 -19.14 12.25
N SER A 91 25.72 -18.65 11.72
CA SER A 91 24.65 -17.99 12.48
C SER A 91 23.32 -18.72 12.33
N THR A 92 22.40 -18.50 13.28
CA THR A 92 21.00 -18.94 13.18
C THR A 92 20.14 -17.97 12.39
N SER A 93 20.61 -16.73 12.20
CA SER A 93 19.97 -15.75 11.34
C SER A 93 20.98 -14.85 10.61
N LEU A 94 20.58 -14.37 9.44
CA LEU A 94 21.38 -13.53 8.55
C LEU A 94 20.56 -12.29 8.18
N LYS A 95 21.18 -11.10 8.26
CA LYS A 95 20.57 -9.87 7.75
C LYS A 95 21.04 -9.62 6.32
N TYR A 96 20.11 -9.43 5.40
CA TYR A 96 20.38 -9.07 4.01
C TYR A 96 19.39 -7.99 3.56
N LEU A 97 19.89 -6.86 3.07
CA LEU A 97 19.09 -5.71 2.61
C LEU A 97 18.01 -5.24 3.61
N GLY A 98 18.32 -5.34 4.90
CA GLY A 98 17.43 -4.92 5.99
C GLY A 98 16.42 -5.98 6.45
N VAL A 99 16.30 -7.11 5.75
CA VAL A 99 15.47 -8.26 6.15
C VAL A 99 16.34 -9.27 6.91
N ILE A 100 15.80 -9.90 7.94
CA ILE A 100 16.51 -10.92 8.72
C ILE A 100 15.90 -12.28 8.38
N ILE A 101 16.72 -13.19 7.87
CA ILE A 101 16.32 -14.54 7.51
C ILE A 101 16.82 -15.47 8.61
N ASP A 102 15.92 -16.15 9.31
CA ASP A 102 16.27 -17.20 10.27
C ASP A 102 16.36 -18.58 9.61
N ASN A 103 17.09 -19.48 10.25
CA ASN A 103 17.35 -20.84 9.76
C ASN A 103 16.10 -21.73 9.69
N LYS A 104 14.98 -21.30 10.29
CA LYS A 104 13.67 -21.97 10.22
C LYS A 104 12.76 -21.36 9.14
N LEU A 105 13.20 -20.29 8.46
CA LEU A 105 12.43 -19.55 7.47
C LEU A 105 11.05 -19.07 7.97
N ASN A 106 10.88 -18.87 9.28
CA ASN A 106 9.61 -18.39 9.84
C ASN A 106 9.59 -16.87 10.07
N LEU A 107 10.71 -16.21 9.83
CA LEU A 107 10.94 -14.76 9.87
C LEU A 107 10.59 -14.15 11.23
N ALA A 108 10.64 -14.96 12.30
CA ALA A 108 10.38 -14.52 13.66
C ALA A 108 11.44 -13.52 14.13
N ASP A 109 12.72 -13.79 13.83
CA ASP A 109 13.83 -12.91 14.19
C ASP A 109 13.68 -11.53 13.54
N HIS A 110 13.20 -11.49 12.29
CA HIS A 110 12.89 -10.23 11.59
C HIS A 110 11.81 -9.44 12.32
N LEU A 111 10.68 -10.08 12.62
CA LEU A 111 9.56 -9.40 13.28
C LEU A 111 9.89 -8.97 14.71
N ILE A 112 10.70 -9.74 15.44
CA ILE A 112 11.19 -9.35 16.77
C ILE A 112 12.12 -8.14 16.65
N ASN A 113 13.04 -8.12 15.69
CA ASN A 113 13.90 -6.96 15.45
C ASN A 113 13.09 -5.71 15.10
N MET A 114 12.10 -5.86 14.21
CA MET A 114 11.20 -4.77 13.83
C MET A 114 10.37 -4.27 15.01
N LYS A 115 9.85 -5.19 15.84
CA LYS A 115 9.17 -4.83 17.09
C LYS A 115 10.07 -3.99 17.99
N THR A 116 11.32 -4.40 18.21
CA THR A 116 12.27 -3.66 19.05
C THR A 116 12.52 -2.25 18.51
N LYS A 117 12.77 -2.11 17.21
CA LYS A 117 12.96 -0.79 16.56
C LYS A 117 11.72 0.09 16.70
N LEU A 118 10.52 -0.46 16.49
CA LEU A 118 9.28 0.29 16.57
C LEU A 118 8.89 0.64 18.01
N ILE A 119 9.24 -0.19 18.99
CA ILE A 119 9.09 0.15 20.41
C ILE A 119 10.00 1.34 20.75
N HIS A 120 11.23 1.35 20.25
CA HIS A 120 12.13 2.49 20.46
C HIS A 120 11.62 3.77 19.78
N LEU A 121 11.08 3.66 18.57
CA LEU A 121 10.40 4.79 17.90
C LEU A 121 9.20 5.28 18.72
N HIS A 122 8.35 4.36 19.18
CA HIS A 122 7.21 4.69 20.02
C HIS A 122 7.64 5.40 21.32
N GLN A 123 8.71 4.94 21.98
CA GLN A 123 9.27 5.59 23.17
C GLN A 123 9.70 7.05 22.88
N LYS A 124 10.30 7.31 21.72
CA LYS A 124 10.63 8.69 21.30
C LYS A 124 9.37 9.54 21.11
N ILE A 125 8.33 9.00 20.48
CA ILE A 125 7.05 9.71 20.30
C ILE A 125 6.42 10.03 21.66
N THR A 126 6.43 9.09 22.61
CA THR A 126 5.88 9.33 23.95
C THR A 126 6.62 10.40 24.76
N ARG A 127 7.87 10.75 24.39
CA ARG A 127 8.64 11.84 25.04
C ARG A 127 8.22 13.24 24.57
N ILE A 128 7.58 13.35 23.40
CA ILE A 128 7.16 14.63 22.81
C ILE A 128 5.64 14.77 22.75
N ALA A 129 4.92 13.75 23.21
CA ALA A 129 3.48 13.65 23.09
C ALA A 129 2.92 12.71 24.17
N GLY A 130 2.33 13.29 25.21
CA GLY A 130 1.60 12.57 26.26
C GLY A 130 0.11 12.49 25.97
N THR A 131 -0.71 12.11 26.94
CA THR A 131 -2.14 11.90 26.66
C THR A 131 -2.92 13.21 26.44
N ASN A 132 -2.55 14.27 27.16
CA ASN A 132 -3.23 15.57 27.14
C ASN A 132 -2.31 16.73 26.69
N TRP A 133 -1.09 16.43 26.24
CA TRP A 133 -0.10 17.46 25.88
C TRP A 133 0.77 17.02 24.69
N GLY A 134 1.42 17.98 24.04
CA GLY A 134 2.33 17.76 22.92
C GLY A 134 1.58 17.59 21.59
N LEU A 135 2.03 16.66 20.75
CA LEU A 135 1.48 16.48 19.39
C LEU A 135 -0.01 16.15 19.41
N ASN A 136 -0.78 16.74 18.50
CA ASN A 136 -2.19 16.39 18.34
C ASN A 136 -2.38 14.99 17.71
N LYS A 137 -3.62 14.48 17.77
CA LYS A 137 -4.02 13.16 17.26
C LYS A 137 -3.67 12.96 15.79
N ASP A 138 -3.95 13.94 14.94
CA ASP A 138 -3.74 13.85 13.49
C ASP A 138 -2.26 13.75 13.12
N LEU A 139 -1.40 14.49 13.82
CA LEU A 139 0.06 14.42 13.65
C LEU A 139 0.60 13.06 14.10
N ARG A 140 0.14 12.53 15.25
CA ARG A 140 0.52 11.17 15.70
C ARG A 140 0.10 10.10 14.70
N ARG A 141 -1.12 10.21 14.18
CA ARG A 141 -1.64 9.30 13.14
C ARG A 141 -0.83 9.39 11.86
N ARG A 142 -0.44 10.60 11.45
CA ARG A 142 0.43 10.82 10.29
C ARG A 142 1.80 10.17 10.49
N LEU A 143 2.45 10.40 11.64
CA LEU A 143 3.73 9.77 11.98
C LEU A 143 3.67 8.24 11.98
N TYR A 144 2.59 7.65 12.50
CA TYR A 144 2.40 6.21 12.41
C TYR A 144 2.35 5.74 10.94
N LYS A 145 1.52 6.36 10.10
CA LYS A 145 1.34 5.95 8.69
C LYS A 145 2.58 6.19 7.83
N THR A 146 3.31 7.28 8.06
CA THR A 146 4.45 7.65 7.21
C THR A 146 5.78 7.04 7.68
N VAL A 147 5.92 6.78 8.99
CA VAL A 147 7.18 6.28 9.58
C VAL A 147 7.01 4.85 10.05
N ALA A 148 6.20 4.61 11.09
CA ALA A 148 6.13 3.30 11.75
C ALA A 148 5.63 2.18 10.82
N GLU A 149 4.56 2.45 10.06
CA GLU A 149 4.01 1.52 9.08
C GLU A 149 5.00 1.28 7.93
N ARG A 150 5.68 2.31 7.42
CA ARG A 150 6.68 2.14 6.35
C ARG A 150 7.91 1.38 6.80
N MET A 151 8.35 1.59 8.03
CA MET A 151 9.46 0.84 8.62
C MET A 151 9.16 -0.66 8.69
N ILE A 152 7.96 -1.05 9.15
CA ILE A 152 7.63 -2.48 9.27
C ILE A 152 7.36 -3.14 7.93
N LEU A 153 6.76 -2.42 6.98
CA LEU A 153 6.46 -2.94 5.65
C LEU A 153 7.69 -3.07 4.74
N HIS A 154 8.86 -2.62 5.17
CA HIS A 154 10.10 -2.85 4.44
C HIS A 154 10.32 -4.35 4.21
N GLY A 155 10.54 -4.73 2.95
CA GLY A 155 10.72 -6.13 2.58
C GLY A 155 9.48 -7.02 2.73
N ALA A 156 8.27 -6.46 2.89
CA ALA A 156 7.03 -7.22 3.10
C ALA A 156 6.82 -8.37 2.08
N ALA A 157 7.21 -8.18 0.82
CA ALA A 157 7.16 -9.22 -0.22
C ALA A 157 7.90 -10.52 0.14
N GLY A 158 8.93 -10.42 0.99
CA GLY A 158 9.75 -11.53 1.45
C GLY A 158 9.26 -12.17 2.75
N TRP A 159 8.45 -11.49 3.57
CA TRP A 159 8.07 -11.98 4.90
C TRP A 159 6.56 -12.01 5.22
N ALA A 160 5.73 -11.28 4.49
CA ALA A 160 4.30 -11.15 4.75
C ALA A 160 3.44 -11.85 3.68
N TYR A 161 3.82 -13.05 3.25
CA TYR A 161 3.09 -13.77 2.21
C TYR A 161 3.21 -15.31 2.33
N PRO A 162 2.26 -16.01 2.98
CA PRO A 162 1.21 -15.54 3.90
C PRO A 162 1.68 -15.46 5.36
N LEU A 163 0.96 -14.71 6.21
CA LEU A 163 1.26 -14.62 7.64
C LEU A 163 0.59 -15.74 8.44
N SER A 164 1.32 -16.28 9.41
CA SER A 164 0.76 -17.15 10.45
C SER A 164 -0.03 -16.36 11.50
N ALA A 165 -0.97 -17.02 12.18
CA ALA A 165 -1.73 -16.40 13.28
C ALA A 165 -0.85 -15.84 14.41
N ARG A 166 0.33 -16.43 14.66
CA ARG A 166 1.32 -15.91 15.63
C ARG A 166 1.91 -14.59 15.15
N GLN A 167 2.27 -14.48 13.87
CA GLN A 167 2.81 -13.25 13.29
C GLN A 167 1.74 -12.16 13.24
N SER A 168 0.51 -12.49 12.87
CA SER A 168 -0.61 -11.53 12.87
C SER A 168 -0.89 -10.96 14.27
N ARG A 169 -0.86 -11.80 15.32
CA ARG A 169 -0.96 -11.34 16.71
C ARG A 169 0.21 -10.43 17.12
N LEU A 170 1.43 -10.76 16.69
CA LEU A 170 2.61 -9.93 16.96
C LEU A 170 2.48 -8.54 16.32
N LEU A 171 2.07 -8.48 15.05
CA LEU A 171 1.82 -7.22 14.33
C LEU A 171 0.74 -6.38 15.03
N ASN A 172 -0.37 -7.00 15.45
CA ASN A 172 -1.40 -6.32 16.23
C ASN A 172 -0.87 -5.80 17.57
N SER A 173 0.03 -6.53 18.25
CA SER A 173 0.66 -6.06 19.49
C SER A 173 1.54 -4.82 19.29
N ILE A 174 2.21 -4.72 18.13
CA ILE A 174 3.03 -3.56 17.75
C ILE A 174 2.11 -2.38 17.46
N GLN A 175 1.12 -2.58 16.58
CA GLN A 175 0.19 -1.54 16.15
C GLN A 175 -0.60 -0.96 17.34
N ARG A 176 -0.97 -1.81 18.31
CA ARG A 176 -1.67 -1.42 19.54
C ARG A 176 -0.99 -0.27 20.27
N LYS A 177 0.35 -0.28 20.39
CA LYS A 177 1.08 0.78 21.10
C LYS A 177 0.86 2.15 20.42
N PHE A 178 0.96 2.18 19.10
CA PHE A 178 0.72 3.39 18.32
C PHE A 178 -0.73 3.83 18.36
N LEU A 179 -1.68 2.90 18.24
CA LEU A 179 -3.12 3.21 18.33
C LEU A 179 -3.47 3.87 19.67
N LEU A 180 -2.97 3.31 20.78
CA LEU A 180 -3.15 3.90 22.12
C LEU A 180 -2.50 5.28 22.25
N ASN A 181 -1.31 5.48 21.67
CA ASN A 181 -0.67 6.79 21.67
C ASN A 181 -1.42 7.83 20.81
N ILE A 182 -1.96 7.42 19.66
CA ILE A 182 -2.77 8.27 18.77
C ILE A 182 -4.03 8.74 19.48
N THR A 183 -4.76 7.83 20.11
CA THR A 183 -6.05 8.13 20.72
C THR A 183 -5.96 8.64 22.16
N GLY A 184 -4.87 8.31 22.87
CA GLY A 184 -4.73 8.58 24.30
C GLY A 184 -5.59 7.66 25.19
N GLU A 185 -6.04 6.54 24.66
CA GLU A 185 -6.97 5.63 25.37
C GLU A 185 -6.27 4.75 26.41
N TYR A 186 -7.09 4.17 27.30
CA TYR A 186 -6.62 3.22 28.31
C TYR A 186 -5.94 2.00 27.67
N SER A 187 -4.92 1.48 28.34
CA SER A 187 -4.15 0.32 27.90
C SER A 187 -4.96 -0.97 27.75
N THR A 188 -6.23 -0.97 28.16
CA THR A 188 -7.20 -2.07 28.07
C THR A 188 -8.16 -1.91 26.89
N THR A 189 -8.22 -0.74 26.25
CA THR A 189 -9.14 -0.46 25.13
C THR A 189 -8.88 -1.42 23.96
N PRO A 190 -9.91 -2.10 23.40
CA PRO A 190 -9.69 -3.12 22.38
C PRO A 190 -8.99 -2.60 21.13
N THR A 191 -7.96 -3.30 20.64
CA THR A 191 -7.21 -2.89 19.43
C THR A 191 -8.13 -2.79 18.20
N ALA A 192 -9.04 -3.74 18.03
CA ALA A 192 -9.99 -3.77 16.91
C ALA A 192 -10.89 -2.52 16.89
N ALA A 193 -11.35 -2.06 18.07
CA ALA A 193 -12.12 -0.82 18.17
C ALA A 193 -11.28 0.40 17.76
N LEU A 194 -10.03 0.49 18.22
CA LEU A 194 -9.15 1.61 17.87
C LEU A 194 -8.80 1.63 16.37
N GLN A 195 -8.61 0.47 15.74
CA GLN A 195 -8.42 0.36 14.30
C GLN A 195 -9.59 0.97 13.52
N VAL A 196 -10.83 0.63 13.92
CA VAL A 196 -12.06 1.12 13.28
C VAL A 196 -12.26 2.62 13.53
N ILE A 197 -12.09 3.08 14.78
CA ILE A 197 -12.23 4.49 15.13
C ILE A 197 -11.23 5.35 14.36
N GLU A 198 -9.97 4.92 14.25
CA GLU A 198 -8.92 5.69 13.55
C GLU A 198 -8.90 5.51 12.03
N GLY A 199 -9.74 4.61 11.50
CA GLY A 199 -9.71 4.21 10.11
C GLY A 199 -8.33 3.70 9.69
N ILE A 200 -7.72 2.87 10.52
CA ILE A 200 -6.40 2.27 10.30
C ILE A 200 -6.59 0.77 10.13
N LEU A 201 -6.21 0.28 8.95
CA LEU A 201 -6.29 -1.14 8.62
C LEU A 201 -5.46 -1.97 9.62
N PRO A 202 -5.92 -3.17 10.02
CA PRO A 202 -5.11 -4.08 10.82
C PRO A 202 -3.77 -4.35 10.14
N LEU A 203 -2.69 -4.28 10.92
CA LEU A 203 -1.33 -4.28 10.36
C LEU A 203 -0.98 -5.58 9.62
N HIS A 204 -1.56 -6.72 10.02
CA HIS A 204 -1.39 -7.98 9.31
C HIS A 204 -2.04 -7.97 7.92
N ILE A 205 -3.24 -7.40 7.79
CA ILE A 205 -3.90 -7.21 6.49
C ILE A 205 -3.06 -6.26 5.63
N LYS A 206 -2.59 -5.15 6.21
CA LYS A 206 -1.76 -4.16 5.50
C LYS A 206 -0.44 -4.75 5.00
N ALA A 207 0.20 -5.62 5.79
CA ALA A 207 1.43 -6.29 5.43
C ALA A 207 1.26 -7.25 4.26
N GLU A 208 0.21 -8.08 4.27
CA GLU A 208 -0.12 -8.97 3.15
C GLU A 208 -0.52 -8.19 1.90
N GLN A 209 -1.28 -7.10 2.07
CA GLN A 209 -1.62 -6.17 0.97
C GLN A 209 -0.36 -5.63 0.27
N GLU A 210 0.62 -5.14 1.04
CA GLU A 210 1.87 -4.60 0.49
C GLU A 210 2.73 -5.69 -0.15
N ALA A 211 2.78 -6.88 0.47
CA ALA A 211 3.52 -8.02 -0.07
C ALA A 211 2.99 -8.44 -1.44
N VAL A 212 1.66 -8.59 -1.57
CA VAL A 212 1.02 -8.97 -2.84
C VAL A 212 1.26 -7.89 -3.90
N TYR A 213 1.10 -6.61 -3.54
CA TYR A 213 1.38 -5.52 -4.47
C TYR A 213 2.81 -5.57 -5.02
N VAL A 214 3.83 -5.68 -4.15
CA VAL A 214 5.23 -5.71 -4.56
C VAL A 214 5.53 -6.97 -5.38
N ARG A 215 5.02 -8.13 -4.98
CA ARG A 215 5.22 -9.40 -5.69
C ARG A 215 4.62 -9.38 -7.10
N THR A 216 3.38 -8.94 -7.24
CA THR A 216 2.71 -8.87 -8.54
C THR A 216 3.27 -7.73 -9.39
N ALA A 217 3.26 -6.50 -8.87
CA ALA A 217 3.55 -5.32 -9.68
C ALA A 217 5.04 -5.18 -9.98
N ARG A 218 5.94 -5.54 -9.07
CA ARG A 218 7.40 -5.30 -9.21
C ARG A 218 8.19 -6.56 -9.51
N LEU A 219 7.93 -7.64 -8.78
CA LEU A 219 8.67 -8.90 -8.97
C LEU A 219 8.10 -9.76 -10.09
N ARG A 220 6.99 -9.34 -10.72
CA ARG A 220 6.26 -10.07 -11.76
C ARG A 220 6.00 -11.54 -11.36
N LYS A 221 5.58 -11.75 -10.10
CA LYS A 221 5.22 -13.07 -9.56
C LYS A 221 3.73 -13.16 -9.26
N THR A 222 3.10 -14.23 -9.73
CA THR A 222 1.71 -14.56 -9.38
C THR A 222 1.54 -14.64 -7.87
N SER A 223 0.51 -13.98 -7.37
CA SER A 223 0.20 -13.92 -5.94
C SER A 223 -1.31 -14.07 -5.73
N ASN A 224 -1.72 -14.60 -4.59
CA ASN A 224 -3.11 -14.82 -4.20
C ASN A 224 -3.42 -13.99 -2.96
N TYR A 225 -4.58 -13.33 -2.95
CA TYR A 225 -5.03 -12.56 -1.79
C TYR A 225 -6.55 -12.59 -1.71
N ASN A 226 -7.10 -13.00 -0.56
CA ASN A 226 -8.54 -13.11 -0.33
C ASN A 226 -9.29 -13.85 -1.45
N ASN A 227 -8.74 -14.99 -1.91
CA ASN A 227 -9.23 -15.80 -3.03
C ASN A 227 -9.15 -15.17 -4.44
N ILE A 228 -8.53 -13.99 -4.58
CA ILE A 228 -8.23 -13.40 -5.88
C ILE A 228 -6.82 -13.78 -6.31
N ASN A 229 -6.69 -14.23 -7.55
CA ASN A 229 -5.40 -14.44 -8.20
C ASN A 229 -4.94 -13.16 -8.90
N PHE A 230 -3.76 -12.67 -8.51
CA PHE A 230 -3.07 -11.54 -9.10
C PHE A 230 -1.97 -12.05 -10.03
N ASN A 231 -2.34 -12.35 -11.26
CA ASN A 231 -1.40 -12.70 -12.32
C ASN A 231 -0.73 -11.42 -12.87
N PRO A 232 0.60 -11.29 -12.81
CA PRO A 232 1.32 -10.11 -13.31
C PRO A 232 1.04 -9.81 -14.79
N ASN A 233 0.76 -10.82 -15.62
CA ASN A 233 0.50 -10.63 -17.06
C ASN A 233 -0.82 -9.88 -17.35
N ASN A 234 -1.72 -9.81 -16.37
CA ASN A 234 -2.96 -9.04 -16.50
C ASN A 234 -2.74 -7.53 -16.29
N TYR A 235 -1.53 -7.11 -15.92
CA TYR A 235 -1.20 -5.72 -15.59
C TYR A 235 0.01 -5.23 -16.36
N GLU A 236 0.01 -3.94 -16.66
CA GLU A 236 1.14 -3.26 -17.30
C GLU A 236 2.44 -3.52 -16.54
N ASP A 237 3.47 -3.88 -17.30
CA ASP A 237 4.83 -3.91 -16.79
C ASP A 237 5.36 -2.46 -16.76
N GLY A 238 5.58 -1.93 -15.56
CA GLY A 238 6.16 -0.60 -15.42
C GLY A 238 7.66 -0.73 -15.27
N THR A 239 8.30 -1.02 -16.40
CA THR A 239 9.75 -1.17 -16.59
C THR A 239 10.45 0.11 -16.12
N THR A 240 11.19 0.00 -15.02
CA THR A 240 11.85 1.14 -14.36
C THR A 240 13.09 1.65 -15.10
N SER A 241 13.47 1.03 -16.22
CA SER A 241 14.57 1.44 -17.07
C SER A 241 14.06 2.24 -18.27
N THR A 242 14.68 3.38 -18.54
CA THR A 242 14.52 4.13 -19.80
C THR A 242 14.72 3.18 -20.98
N LYS A 243 13.70 3.02 -21.81
CA LYS A 243 13.74 2.07 -22.93
C LYS A 243 14.74 2.47 -24.02
N PHE A 244 14.88 3.77 -24.22
CA PHE A 244 15.78 4.34 -25.22
C PHE A 244 16.97 5.02 -24.55
N HIS A 245 18.12 4.96 -25.20
CA HIS A 245 19.25 5.80 -24.83
C HIS A 245 18.94 7.26 -25.22
N PRO A 246 19.27 8.27 -24.38
CA PRO A 246 18.97 9.67 -24.67
C PRO A 246 19.43 10.17 -26.03
N VAL A 247 20.57 9.68 -26.53
CA VAL A 247 21.11 10.05 -27.85
C VAL A 247 20.25 9.57 -29.02
N ILE A 248 19.54 8.44 -28.86
CA ILE A 248 18.70 7.84 -29.91
C ILE A 248 17.28 8.43 -29.87
N PHE A 249 16.85 8.93 -28.72
CA PHE A 249 15.52 9.47 -28.50
C PHE A 249 15.39 10.89 -29.08
N GLN A 250 15.16 10.99 -30.39
CA GLN A 250 15.01 12.26 -31.13
C GLN A 250 13.56 12.43 -31.60
N LEU A 251 12.70 12.95 -30.73
CA LEU A 251 11.27 13.18 -31.01
C LEU A 251 10.87 14.66 -31.00
N GLU A 252 11.81 15.57 -30.75
CA GLU A 252 11.56 17.01 -30.59
C GLU A 252 10.91 17.65 -31.82
N ASP A 253 11.30 17.20 -33.02
CA ASP A 253 10.72 17.67 -34.29
C ASP A 253 9.45 16.91 -34.70
N ARG A 254 9.09 15.87 -33.96
CA ARG A 254 7.99 14.94 -34.23
C ARG A 254 6.77 15.25 -33.38
N ILE A 255 6.98 15.74 -32.16
CA ILE A 255 5.94 16.00 -31.18
C ILE A 255 5.86 17.51 -30.91
N SER A 256 4.71 18.12 -31.22
CA SER A 256 4.45 19.52 -30.91
C SER A 256 3.51 19.65 -29.73
N LEU A 257 4.03 20.19 -28.63
CA LEU A 257 3.26 20.66 -27.47
C LEU A 257 2.86 22.13 -27.58
N LYS A 258 3.30 22.83 -28.64
CA LYS A 258 2.99 24.25 -28.84
C LYS A 258 1.50 24.40 -29.12
N LYS A 259 0.84 25.35 -28.43
CA LYS A 259 -0.60 25.70 -28.52
C LYS A 259 -1.07 26.19 -29.90
N GLN A 260 -0.23 26.11 -30.91
CA GLN A 260 -0.37 26.86 -32.15
C GLN A 260 -0.71 25.91 -33.30
N PHE A 261 -1.95 26.01 -33.77
CA PHE A 261 -2.39 26.07 -35.18
C PHE A 261 -3.57 25.18 -35.59
N PHE A 262 -4.27 25.71 -36.59
CA PHE A 262 -5.39 25.17 -37.34
C PHE A 262 -5.04 23.87 -38.08
N PRO A 263 -6.03 22.99 -38.36
CA PRO A 263 -5.85 21.86 -39.27
C PRO A 263 -5.17 22.33 -40.55
N VAL A 264 -4.10 21.63 -40.95
CA VAL A 264 -3.36 21.99 -42.16
C VAL A 264 -3.94 21.23 -43.34
N PRO A 265 -3.99 21.82 -44.55
CA PRO A 265 -4.48 21.13 -45.74
C PRO A 265 -3.84 19.74 -45.89
N GLY A 266 -4.66 18.74 -46.20
CA GLY A 266 -4.29 17.34 -46.31
C GLY A 266 -4.89 16.44 -45.22
N LEU A 267 -4.36 15.22 -45.12
CA LEU A 267 -4.88 14.17 -44.26
C LEU A 267 -4.48 14.40 -42.79
N ASN A 268 -5.48 14.52 -41.92
CA ASN A 268 -5.30 14.67 -40.48
C ASN A 268 -5.99 13.50 -39.76
N ILE A 269 -5.39 13.02 -38.67
CA ILE A 269 -5.98 12.00 -37.80
C ILE A 269 -6.26 12.64 -36.45
N PHE A 270 -7.48 12.49 -35.95
CA PHE A 270 -7.89 12.96 -34.62
C PHE A 270 -8.17 11.75 -33.73
N THR A 271 -7.74 11.82 -32.48
CA THR A 271 -7.78 10.70 -31.53
C THR A 271 -8.46 11.13 -30.26
N ASP A 272 -9.24 10.24 -29.65
CA ASP A 272 -9.84 10.48 -28.34
C ASP A 272 -10.03 9.18 -27.55
N GLY A 273 -10.09 9.31 -26.23
CA GLY A 273 -10.38 8.24 -25.29
C GLY A 273 -11.50 8.65 -24.33
N SER A 274 -12.52 7.81 -24.22
CA SER A 274 -13.67 8.09 -23.36
C SER A 274 -13.88 7.01 -22.31
N LYS A 275 -14.45 7.40 -21.17
CA LYS A 275 -14.96 6.46 -20.17
C LYS A 275 -16.33 6.91 -19.70
N ILE A 276 -17.33 6.05 -19.94
CA ILE A 276 -18.71 6.24 -19.50
C ILE A 276 -19.02 5.07 -18.57
N GLU A 277 -19.31 5.39 -17.30
CA GLU A 277 -19.50 4.38 -16.25
C GLU A 277 -18.31 3.40 -16.17
N ASP A 278 -18.57 2.11 -16.34
CA ASP A 278 -17.59 1.03 -16.35
C ASP A 278 -17.17 0.60 -17.77
N LYS A 279 -17.45 1.41 -18.79
CA LYS A 279 -17.06 1.14 -20.18
C LYS A 279 -16.05 2.16 -20.65
N THR A 280 -14.96 1.69 -21.24
CA THR A 280 -13.87 2.54 -21.74
C THR A 280 -13.78 2.35 -23.25
N GLY A 281 -13.77 3.45 -24.01
CA GLY A 281 -13.70 3.48 -25.46
C GLY A 281 -12.48 4.26 -25.93
N SER A 282 -11.87 3.81 -27.02
CA SER A 282 -10.72 4.45 -27.65
C SER A 282 -11.02 4.56 -29.14
N ALA A 283 -10.78 5.71 -29.75
CA ALA A 283 -11.09 5.90 -31.16
C ALA A 283 -10.16 6.87 -31.86
N PHE A 284 -10.07 6.73 -33.18
CA PHE A 284 -9.54 7.77 -34.03
C PHE A 284 -10.35 7.90 -35.33
N CYS A 285 -10.34 9.09 -35.91
CA CYS A 285 -10.88 9.34 -37.24
C CYS A 285 -9.84 10.00 -38.14
N VAL A 286 -9.85 9.61 -39.40
CA VAL A 286 -9.03 10.19 -40.46
C VAL A 286 -9.91 11.15 -41.25
N MET A 287 -9.50 12.40 -41.34
CA MET A 287 -10.23 13.43 -42.06
C MET A 287 -9.37 14.11 -43.12
N GLU A 288 -10.04 14.46 -44.21
CA GLU A 288 -9.51 15.28 -45.30
C GLU A 288 -10.59 16.31 -45.64
N GLU A 289 -10.27 17.61 -45.53
CA GLU A 289 -11.19 18.71 -45.86
C GLU A 289 -12.58 18.56 -45.20
N ASP A 290 -12.61 18.37 -43.87
CA ASP A 290 -13.82 18.16 -43.05
C ASP A 290 -14.67 16.93 -43.39
N THR A 291 -14.17 16.04 -44.26
CA THR A 291 -14.82 14.77 -44.59
C THR A 291 -14.10 13.61 -43.89
N THR A 292 -14.84 12.83 -43.10
CA THR A 292 -14.32 11.60 -42.50
C THR A 292 -14.12 10.53 -43.57
N LYS A 293 -12.89 10.03 -43.72
CA LYS A 293 -12.51 8.97 -44.67
C LYS A 293 -12.48 7.60 -44.03
N TYR A 294 -12.07 7.53 -42.78
CA TYR A 294 -11.87 6.29 -42.05
C TYR A 294 -12.06 6.50 -40.55
N GLU A 295 -12.62 5.51 -39.88
CA GLU A 295 -12.87 5.50 -38.45
C GLU A 295 -12.39 4.18 -37.85
N TRP A 296 -11.85 4.27 -36.65
CA TRP A 296 -11.49 3.11 -35.86
C TRP A 296 -11.99 3.29 -34.43
N MET A 297 -12.55 2.22 -33.87
CA MET A 297 -13.14 2.21 -32.53
C MET A 297 -12.78 0.91 -31.83
N ALA A 298 -12.24 1.03 -30.61
CA ALA A 298 -11.98 -0.08 -29.71
C ALA A 298 -12.72 0.08 -28.39
N GLN A 299 -13.31 -1.03 -27.94
CA GLN A 299 -13.89 -1.16 -26.61
C GLN A 299 -12.87 -1.81 -25.69
N LEU A 300 -12.47 -1.11 -24.63
CA LEU A 300 -11.53 -1.59 -23.62
C LEU A 300 -12.25 -2.16 -22.40
N SER A 301 -11.49 -2.89 -21.57
CA SER A 301 -12.04 -3.50 -20.37
C SER A 301 -12.40 -2.44 -19.31
N PRO A 302 -13.36 -2.73 -18.39
CA PRO A 302 -13.82 -1.77 -17.39
C PRO A 302 -12.74 -1.19 -16.46
N PHE A 303 -11.68 -1.98 -16.23
CA PHE A 303 -10.56 -1.59 -15.38
C PHE A 303 -9.57 -0.63 -16.05
N ASN A 304 -9.68 -0.42 -17.36
CA ASN A 304 -8.82 0.51 -18.09
C ASN A 304 -9.21 1.96 -17.78
N THR A 305 -8.24 2.85 -17.97
CA THR A 305 -8.40 4.29 -17.69
C THR A 305 -8.58 5.05 -18.98
N VAL A 306 -9.18 6.25 -18.90
CA VAL A 306 -9.22 7.21 -20.01
C VAL A 306 -7.82 7.42 -20.58
N PHE A 307 -6.82 7.62 -19.73
CA PHE A 307 -5.42 7.77 -20.15
C PHE A 307 -4.88 6.61 -21.01
N GLN A 308 -5.23 5.36 -20.68
CA GLN A 308 -4.84 4.22 -21.53
C GLN A 308 -5.60 4.20 -22.86
N ALA A 309 -6.88 4.62 -22.85
CA ALA A 309 -7.68 4.71 -24.06
C ALA A 309 -7.14 5.77 -25.03
N GLU A 310 -6.76 6.94 -24.50
CA GLU A 310 -6.09 8.01 -25.24
C GLU A 310 -4.78 7.54 -25.86
N LEU A 311 -3.91 6.92 -25.06
CA LEU A 311 -2.63 6.41 -25.54
C LEU A 311 -2.80 5.36 -26.64
N LEU A 312 -3.80 4.48 -26.51
CA LEU A 312 -4.11 3.47 -27.52
C LEU A 312 -4.63 4.13 -28.81
N ALA A 313 -5.49 5.14 -28.70
CA ALA A 313 -6.00 5.88 -29.85
C ALA A 313 -4.86 6.53 -30.64
N ILE A 314 -3.91 7.17 -29.95
CA ILE A 314 -2.70 7.75 -30.56
C ILE A 314 -1.81 6.67 -31.16
N GLN A 315 -1.63 5.55 -30.48
CA GLN A 315 -0.82 4.43 -30.99
C GLN A 315 -1.38 3.91 -32.32
N GLU A 316 -2.68 3.59 -32.36
CA GLU A 316 -3.34 3.04 -33.54
C GLU A 316 -3.42 4.06 -34.67
N ALA A 317 -3.63 5.35 -34.36
CA ALA A 317 -3.51 6.43 -35.33
C ALA A 317 -2.12 6.51 -35.95
N CYS A 318 -1.06 6.43 -35.13
CA CYS A 318 0.32 6.42 -35.62
C CYS A 318 0.63 5.16 -36.44
N LEU A 319 0.13 3.99 -36.03
CA LEU A 319 0.25 2.75 -36.80
C LEU A 319 -0.45 2.87 -38.16
N SER A 320 -1.65 3.43 -38.19
CA SER A 320 -2.38 3.68 -39.44
C SER A 320 -1.62 4.64 -40.35
N ALA A 321 -1.14 5.77 -39.79
CA ALA A 321 -0.36 6.77 -40.53
C ALA A 321 0.96 6.22 -41.08
N SER A 322 1.62 5.30 -40.36
CA SER A 322 2.90 4.69 -40.75
C SER A 322 2.84 3.86 -42.04
N LYS A 323 1.63 3.42 -42.44
CA LYS A 323 1.41 2.65 -43.67
C LYS A 323 1.46 3.49 -44.95
N THR A 324 1.43 4.81 -44.81
CA THR A 324 1.45 5.75 -45.92
C THR A 324 2.79 6.48 -45.98
N ASN A 325 3.20 6.92 -47.16
CA ASN A 325 4.35 7.81 -47.34
C ASN A 325 3.97 9.30 -47.27
N GLN A 326 2.68 9.62 -47.10
CA GLN A 326 2.20 11.00 -47.00
C GLN A 326 2.56 11.59 -45.62
N GLN A 327 2.76 12.90 -45.58
CA GLN A 327 2.96 13.60 -44.33
C GLN A 327 1.62 13.70 -43.60
N ILE A 328 1.49 12.99 -42.48
CA ILE A 328 0.25 12.92 -41.69
C ILE A 328 0.44 13.61 -40.36
N LYS A 329 -0.59 14.33 -39.93
CA LYS A 329 -0.66 14.92 -38.60
C LYS A 329 -1.66 14.16 -37.74
N VAL A 330 -1.20 13.72 -36.58
CA VAL A 330 -2.03 13.07 -35.56
C VAL A 330 -2.26 14.10 -34.46
N TRP A 331 -3.52 14.32 -34.10
CA TRP A 331 -3.94 15.31 -33.13
C TRP A 331 -4.68 14.63 -31.98
N SER A 332 -4.27 14.95 -30.75
CA SER A 332 -4.93 14.52 -29.51
C SER A 332 -5.15 15.74 -28.62
N ASP A 333 -6.28 15.79 -27.93
CA ASP A 333 -6.51 16.81 -26.90
C ASP A 333 -6.06 16.38 -25.49
N SER A 334 -5.63 15.12 -25.34
CA SER A 334 -5.05 14.59 -24.11
C SER A 334 -3.60 15.05 -23.94
N GLU A 335 -3.43 16.23 -23.35
CA GLU A 335 -2.12 16.81 -23.03
C GLU A 335 -1.25 15.81 -22.24
N SER A 336 -1.85 15.07 -21.32
CA SER A 336 -1.18 14.04 -20.52
C SER A 336 -0.58 12.91 -21.36
N SER A 337 -1.29 12.45 -22.39
CA SER A 337 -0.83 11.39 -23.28
C SER A 337 0.30 11.86 -24.18
N VAL A 338 0.18 13.07 -24.74
CA VAL A 338 1.23 13.66 -25.58
C VAL A 338 2.52 13.90 -24.77
N HIS A 339 2.44 14.44 -23.55
CA HIS A 339 3.61 14.55 -22.67
C HIS A 339 4.22 13.19 -22.30
N SER A 340 3.37 12.19 -22.04
CA SER A 340 3.85 10.82 -21.76
C SER A 340 4.64 10.24 -22.92
N ILE A 341 4.20 10.46 -24.18
CA ILE A 341 4.91 10.00 -25.38
C ILE A 341 6.18 10.84 -25.62
N ALA A 342 6.16 12.14 -25.31
CA ALA A 342 7.33 12.99 -25.43
C ALA A 342 8.43 12.70 -24.38
N SER A 343 8.08 12.10 -23.24
CA SER A 343 9.02 11.82 -22.16
C SER A 343 9.80 10.52 -22.36
N ILE A 344 11.13 10.61 -22.33
CA ILE A 344 12.02 9.43 -22.36
C ILE A 344 11.85 8.52 -21.12
N ASP A 345 11.40 9.10 -20.01
CA ASP A 345 11.23 8.40 -18.72
C ASP A 345 9.87 7.70 -18.58
N THR A 346 9.05 7.73 -19.65
CA THR A 346 7.71 7.15 -19.60
C THR A 346 7.74 5.66 -19.25
N GLN A 347 6.82 5.29 -18.35
CA GLN A 347 6.67 3.94 -17.82
C GLN A 347 5.49 3.20 -18.46
N SER A 348 4.77 3.84 -19.38
CA SER A 348 3.63 3.24 -20.08
C SER A 348 4.14 2.42 -21.27
N PRO A 349 3.84 1.11 -21.35
CA PRO A 349 4.20 0.29 -22.50
C PRO A 349 3.60 0.80 -23.82
N ILE A 350 2.37 1.32 -23.78
CA ILE A 350 1.69 1.88 -24.96
C ILE A 350 2.43 3.12 -25.46
N ALA A 351 2.77 4.06 -24.55
CA ALA A 351 3.56 5.24 -24.92
C ALA A 351 4.93 4.85 -25.50
N GLN A 352 5.61 3.87 -24.90
CA GLN A 352 6.89 3.35 -25.39
C GLN A 352 6.78 2.69 -26.77
N GLN A 353 5.67 2.05 -27.10
CA GLN A 353 5.41 1.51 -28.43
C GLN A 353 5.13 2.62 -29.44
N THR A 354 4.36 3.65 -29.05
CA THR A 354 4.14 4.85 -29.87
C THR A 354 5.44 5.58 -30.18
N GLN A 355 6.34 5.71 -29.19
CA GLN A 355 7.69 6.25 -29.39
C GLN A 355 8.46 5.49 -30.48
N GLU A 356 8.43 4.16 -30.48
CA GLU A 356 9.09 3.36 -31.54
C GLU A 356 8.54 3.65 -32.92
N ILE A 357 7.21 3.78 -33.04
CA ILE A 357 6.54 4.08 -34.32
C ILE A 357 6.99 5.46 -34.81
N LEU A 358 6.96 6.47 -33.94
CA LEU A 358 7.34 7.84 -34.29
C LEU A 358 8.83 7.98 -34.65
N LEU A 359 9.72 7.20 -34.00
CA LEU A 359 11.14 7.15 -34.32
C LEU A 359 11.41 6.48 -35.68
N LYS A 360 10.62 5.45 -36.05
CA LYS A 360 10.76 4.73 -37.34
C LYS A 360 10.15 5.49 -38.51
N SER A 361 9.00 6.12 -38.30
CA SER A 361 8.22 6.76 -39.36
C SER A 361 8.42 8.27 -39.35
N LYS A 362 9.23 8.80 -40.27
CA LYS A 362 9.56 10.24 -40.40
C LYS A 362 8.48 11.12 -41.04
N ASN A 363 7.34 10.55 -41.45
CA ASN A 363 6.23 11.26 -42.08
C ASN A 363 5.11 11.68 -41.09
N ILE A 364 5.10 11.17 -39.86
CA ILE A 364 4.05 11.41 -38.84
C ILE A 364 4.39 12.57 -37.89
N LYS A 365 3.55 13.58 -37.73
CA LYS A 365 3.71 14.59 -36.66
C LYS A 365 2.60 14.46 -35.65
N LEU A 366 2.94 14.27 -34.37
CA LEU A 366 1.99 14.24 -33.27
C LEU A 366 1.87 15.65 -32.68
N GLY A 367 0.65 16.16 -32.54
CA GLY A 367 0.39 17.47 -31.97
C GLY A 367 -0.69 17.41 -30.90
N TRP A 368 -0.56 18.30 -29.91
CA TRP A 368 -1.64 18.57 -28.97
C TRP A 368 -2.60 19.63 -29.53
N ILE A 369 -3.90 19.39 -29.39
CA ILE A 369 -4.96 20.35 -29.70
C ILE A 369 -5.82 20.63 -28.46
N LYS A 370 -6.48 21.79 -28.44
CA LYS A 370 -7.33 22.14 -27.30
C LYS A 370 -8.72 21.50 -27.44
N ALA A 371 -9.17 20.83 -26.39
CA ALA A 371 -10.52 20.30 -26.30
C ALA A 371 -11.59 21.40 -26.38
N HIS A 372 -12.75 21.08 -26.96
CA HIS A 372 -13.97 21.90 -26.97
C HIS A 372 -13.84 23.30 -27.63
N VAL A 373 -13.09 23.40 -28.73
CA VAL A 373 -12.94 24.66 -29.51
C VAL A 373 -13.66 24.60 -30.87
N GLY A 374 -14.59 23.66 -31.08
CA GLY A 374 -15.36 23.60 -32.34
C GLY A 374 -14.60 22.96 -33.51
N HIS A 375 -13.56 22.16 -33.26
CA HIS A 375 -12.85 21.44 -34.31
C HIS A 375 -13.62 20.18 -34.69
N SER A 376 -14.18 20.17 -35.91
CA SER A 376 -14.93 19.07 -36.52
C SER A 376 -14.31 17.69 -36.25
N GLY A 377 -12.99 17.56 -36.43
CA GLY A 377 -12.26 16.31 -36.23
C GLY A 377 -12.12 15.87 -34.79
N ASN A 378 -11.86 16.81 -33.88
CA ASN A 378 -11.76 16.49 -32.46
C ASN A 378 -13.13 16.09 -31.90
N GLU A 379 -14.18 16.80 -32.32
CA GLU A 379 -15.56 16.47 -31.94
C GLU A 379 -15.99 15.12 -32.51
N ALA A 380 -15.62 14.82 -33.76
CA ALA A 380 -15.84 13.51 -34.35
C ALA A 380 -15.12 12.40 -33.56
N ALA A 381 -13.85 12.62 -33.19
CA ALA A 381 -13.10 11.66 -32.38
C ALA A 381 -13.74 11.44 -31.00
N ASP A 382 -14.18 12.50 -30.31
CA ASP A 382 -14.87 12.41 -29.01
C ASP A 382 -16.21 11.65 -29.10
N VAL A 383 -17.02 11.93 -30.13
CA VAL A 383 -18.25 11.18 -30.39
C VAL A 383 -17.93 9.70 -30.66
N LEU A 384 -16.90 9.42 -31.46
CA LEU A 384 -16.48 8.05 -31.76
C LEU A 384 -15.95 7.32 -30.52
N ALA A 385 -15.16 7.97 -29.67
CA ALA A 385 -14.65 7.35 -28.45
C ALA A 385 -15.78 7.02 -27.47
N LYS A 386 -16.80 7.88 -27.36
CA LYS A 386 -18.02 7.60 -26.59
C LYS A 386 -18.80 6.42 -27.20
N LYS A 387 -18.95 6.39 -28.52
CA LYS A 387 -19.60 5.29 -29.24
C LYS A 387 -18.84 3.97 -29.10
N ALA A 388 -17.51 4.03 -29.11
CA ALA A 388 -16.61 2.89 -28.94
C ALA A 388 -16.78 2.19 -27.59
N THR A 389 -17.31 2.87 -26.56
CA THR A 389 -17.65 2.24 -25.28
C THR A 389 -18.69 1.12 -25.42
N GLN A 390 -19.50 1.10 -26.49
CA GLN A 390 -20.56 0.12 -26.71
C GLN A 390 -20.37 -0.68 -28.01
N GLU A 391 -19.96 0.00 -29.08
CA GLU A 391 -19.89 -0.56 -30.44
C GLU A 391 -18.45 -0.81 -30.93
N GLY A 392 -17.45 -0.47 -30.11
CA GLY A 392 -16.04 -0.65 -30.47
C GLY A 392 -15.65 -2.12 -30.53
N ILE A 393 -14.58 -2.42 -31.28
CA ILE A 393 -14.00 -3.76 -31.35
C ILE A 393 -13.44 -4.12 -29.96
N PRO A 394 -13.87 -5.23 -29.33
CA PRO A 394 -13.33 -5.65 -28.05
C PRO A 394 -11.81 -5.83 -28.10
N THR A 395 -11.10 -4.95 -27.41
CA THR A 395 -9.64 -4.88 -27.45
C THR A 395 -9.09 -5.05 -26.04
N PHE A 396 -8.26 -6.08 -25.86
CA PHE A 396 -7.64 -6.35 -24.57
C PHE A 396 -6.30 -5.64 -24.45
N ILE A 397 -6.18 -4.76 -23.46
CA ILE A 397 -4.90 -4.23 -22.98
C ILE A 397 -4.75 -4.51 -21.48
N PRO A 398 -3.53 -4.73 -20.97
CA PRO A 398 -3.31 -4.96 -19.56
C PRO A 398 -3.85 -3.83 -18.67
N ALA A 399 -4.32 -4.18 -17.48
CA ALA A 399 -4.81 -3.21 -16.51
C ALA A 399 -3.66 -2.31 -16.00
N PRO A 400 -3.94 -1.05 -15.66
CA PRO A 400 -2.89 -0.16 -15.16
C PRO A 400 -2.42 -0.61 -13.77
N ARG A 401 -1.14 -0.40 -13.43
CA ARG A 401 -0.58 -0.84 -12.13
C ARG A 401 -1.35 -0.28 -10.92
N ASN A 402 -1.97 0.89 -11.05
CA ASN A 402 -2.79 1.47 -9.99
C ASN A 402 -4.08 0.68 -9.73
N TYR A 403 -4.60 -0.06 -10.71
CA TYR A 403 -5.74 -0.96 -10.53
C TYR A 403 -5.43 -2.10 -9.54
N ILE A 404 -4.18 -2.58 -9.49
CA ILE A 404 -3.74 -3.55 -8.47
C ILE A 404 -3.96 -2.96 -7.07
N LYS A 405 -3.57 -1.69 -6.85
CA LYS A 405 -3.72 -1.04 -5.53
C LYS A 405 -5.18 -0.86 -5.14
N SER A 406 -6.04 -0.45 -6.08
CA SER A 406 -7.47 -0.26 -5.79
C SER A 406 -8.15 -1.59 -5.47
N LEU A 407 -7.86 -2.65 -6.23
CA LEU A 407 -8.39 -3.98 -5.99
C LEU A 407 -7.92 -4.54 -4.64
N LEU A 408 -6.61 -4.46 -4.36
CA LEU A 408 -6.06 -4.87 -3.07
C LEU A 408 -6.67 -4.08 -1.90
N GLN A 409 -6.93 -2.79 -2.08
CA GLN A 409 -7.59 -1.97 -1.07
C GLN A 409 -9.03 -2.42 -0.82
N LYS A 410 -9.79 -2.68 -1.89
CA LYS A 410 -11.16 -3.20 -1.82
C LYS A 410 -11.20 -4.53 -1.06
N GLU A 411 -10.36 -5.49 -1.45
CA GLU A 411 -10.30 -6.81 -0.81
C GLU A 411 -9.83 -6.74 0.65
N SER A 412 -8.90 -5.83 0.96
CA SER A 412 -8.45 -5.62 2.34
C SER A 412 -9.55 -5.07 3.22
N ILE A 413 -10.41 -4.19 2.69
CA ILE A 413 -11.57 -3.66 3.42
C ILE A 413 -12.62 -4.76 3.62
N ILE A 414 -12.88 -5.60 2.61
CA ILE A 414 -13.81 -6.74 2.73
C ILE A 414 -13.34 -7.71 3.82
N ARG A 415 -12.06 -8.07 3.80
CA ARG A 415 -11.47 -8.93 4.84
C ARG A 415 -11.54 -8.27 6.22
N TRP A 416 -11.20 -6.99 6.32
CA TRP A 416 -11.27 -6.25 7.58
C TRP A 416 -12.70 -6.20 8.12
N GLN A 417 -13.70 -5.99 7.25
CA GLN A 417 -15.11 -6.02 7.61
C GLN A 417 -15.51 -7.40 8.16
N LYS A 418 -15.08 -8.49 7.51
CA LYS A 418 -15.31 -9.85 8.01
C LYS A 418 -14.66 -10.10 9.38
N GLU A 419 -13.42 -9.63 9.58
CA GLU A 419 -12.75 -9.71 10.89
C GLU A 419 -13.49 -8.85 11.96
N TRP A 420 -14.11 -7.74 11.56
CA TRP A 420 -14.87 -6.86 12.46
C TRP A 420 -16.25 -7.40 12.84
N GLU A 421 -16.94 -8.05 11.91
CA GLU A 421 -18.25 -8.69 12.16
C GLU A 421 -18.10 -9.91 13.07
N ASN A 422 -17.11 -10.78 12.78
CA ASN A 422 -16.87 -12.02 13.53
C ASN A 422 -16.03 -11.84 14.80
N GLY A 423 -15.45 -10.65 15.02
CA GLY A 423 -14.58 -10.40 16.16
C GLY A 423 -15.35 -10.30 17.49
N GLU A 424 -14.81 -10.88 18.55
CA GLU A 424 -15.43 -10.85 19.89
C GLU A 424 -15.11 -9.58 20.69
N THR A 425 -14.08 -8.82 20.26
CA THR A 425 -13.63 -7.63 21.00
C THR A 425 -14.20 -6.33 20.42
N GLY A 426 -14.31 -5.29 21.26
CA GLY A 426 -14.78 -3.97 20.82
C GLY A 426 -16.27 -3.90 20.44
N ARG A 427 -17.10 -4.84 20.92
CA ARG A 427 -18.52 -4.96 20.52
C ARG A 427 -19.38 -3.72 20.80
N ARG A 428 -19.10 -2.98 21.87
CA ARG A 428 -19.75 -1.69 22.12
C ARG A 428 -19.52 -0.69 20.98
N VAL A 429 -18.31 -0.65 20.43
CA VAL A 429 -17.98 0.22 19.28
C VAL A 429 -18.61 -0.33 18.00
N HIS A 430 -18.67 -1.64 17.82
CA HIS A 430 -19.33 -2.26 16.66
C HIS A 430 -20.81 -1.88 16.56
N ASN A 431 -21.52 -1.85 17.69
CA ASN A 431 -22.94 -1.48 17.70
C ASN A 431 -23.17 -0.04 17.20
N VAL A 432 -22.16 0.83 17.31
CA VAL A 432 -22.21 2.22 16.83
C VAL A 432 -21.61 2.37 15.43
N LEU A 433 -20.50 1.69 15.17
CA LEU A 433 -19.73 1.69 13.93
C LEU A 433 -19.62 0.25 13.37
N PRO A 434 -20.70 -0.31 12.80
CA PRO A 434 -20.68 -1.68 12.29
C PRO A 434 -19.88 -1.81 10.99
N LYS A 435 -19.67 -0.70 10.26
CA LYS A 435 -18.93 -0.69 8.99
C LYS A 435 -17.56 -0.05 9.15
N VAL A 436 -16.52 -0.77 8.73
CA VAL A 436 -15.14 -0.28 8.73
C VAL A 436 -14.94 0.76 7.63
N LYS A 437 -14.05 1.74 7.88
CA LYS A 437 -13.70 2.81 6.95
C LYS A 437 -12.21 3.14 7.08
N THR A 438 -11.62 3.74 6.04
CA THR A 438 -10.20 4.17 6.06
C THR A 438 -10.02 5.64 6.52
N THR A 439 -11.14 6.34 6.71
CA THR A 439 -11.19 7.67 7.32
C THR A 439 -11.40 7.55 8.83
N PRO A 440 -10.71 8.36 9.64
CA PRO A 440 -10.93 8.36 11.07
C PRO A 440 -12.32 8.92 11.38
N THR A 441 -12.94 8.38 12.42
CA THR A 441 -14.18 8.93 12.99
C THR A 441 -13.82 10.23 13.72
N PRO A 442 -14.66 11.29 13.67
CA PRO A 442 -14.37 12.58 14.31
C PRO A 442 -14.47 12.54 15.84
N TRP A 443 -14.28 11.37 16.46
CA TRP A 443 -14.38 11.16 17.89
C TRP A 443 -13.12 11.58 18.62
N GLN A 444 -13.31 12.32 19.70
CA GLN A 444 -12.27 12.72 20.63
C GLN A 444 -12.16 11.74 21.80
N ARG A 445 -11.04 11.80 22.54
CA ARG A 445 -10.75 10.92 23.67
C ARG A 445 -11.93 10.73 24.65
N PRO A 446 -12.62 11.77 25.15
CA PRO A 446 -13.74 11.57 26.08
C PRO A 446 -14.91 10.78 25.45
N GLU A 447 -15.16 11.00 24.16
CA GLU A 447 -16.22 10.32 23.41
C GLU A 447 -15.85 8.83 23.18
N ILE A 448 -14.58 8.54 22.95
CA ILE A 448 -14.07 7.16 22.82
C ILE A 448 -14.15 6.43 24.16
N MET A 449 -13.75 7.05 25.28
CA MET A 449 -13.92 6.49 26.62
C MET A 449 -15.39 6.19 26.92
N PHE A 450 -16.29 7.11 26.58
CA PHE A 450 -17.72 6.98 26.79
C PHE A 450 -18.32 5.78 26.05
N VAL A 451 -18.06 5.66 24.73
CA VAL A 451 -18.62 4.58 23.91
C VAL A 451 -18.01 3.22 24.22
N THR A 452 -16.70 3.17 24.50
CA THR A 452 -16.03 1.93 24.90
C THR A 452 -16.38 1.52 26.33
N GLY A 453 -16.75 2.50 27.17
CA GLY A 453 -16.85 2.36 28.62
C GLY A 453 -15.51 2.11 29.30
N HIS A 454 -14.39 2.38 28.63
CA HIS A 454 -13.06 2.29 29.20
C HIS A 454 -12.66 3.68 29.69
N GLY A 455 -13.01 3.98 30.94
CA GLY A 455 -12.96 5.33 31.48
C GLY A 455 -13.09 5.35 33.00
N PRO A 456 -13.26 6.53 33.61
CA PRO A 456 -13.54 6.69 35.04
C PRO A 456 -14.97 6.27 35.36
N PHE A 457 -15.32 5.00 35.13
CA PHE A 457 -16.63 4.43 35.39
C PHE A 457 -16.48 3.31 36.44
N PRO A 458 -17.27 3.30 37.52
CA PRO A 458 -17.21 2.28 38.57
C PRO A 458 -17.29 0.86 38.02
N THR A 459 -18.19 0.62 37.06
CA THR A 459 -18.29 -0.65 36.32
C THR A 459 -16.98 -1.09 35.66
N TYR A 460 -16.24 -0.15 35.07
CA TYR A 460 -14.93 -0.43 34.48
C TYR A 460 -13.86 -0.62 35.56
N LEU A 461 -13.81 0.26 36.57
CA LEU A 461 -12.82 0.24 37.63
C LEU A 461 -12.91 -1.04 38.48
N LYS A 462 -14.13 -1.50 38.80
CA LYS A 462 -14.37 -2.79 39.48
C LYS A 462 -13.86 -3.97 38.67
N ARG A 463 -14.09 -3.99 37.35
CA ARG A 463 -13.60 -5.06 36.47
C ARG A 463 -12.07 -5.22 36.51
N PHE A 464 -11.34 -4.14 36.82
CA PHE A 464 -9.89 -4.15 36.94
C PHE A 464 -9.39 -4.13 38.40
N ASN A 465 -10.26 -4.40 39.37
CA ASN A 465 -9.94 -4.43 40.80
C ASN A 465 -9.32 -3.12 41.31
N ILE A 466 -9.66 -1.99 40.70
CA ILE A 466 -9.26 -0.65 41.17
C ILE A 466 -10.24 -0.16 42.25
N ARG A 467 -11.50 -0.62 42.18
CA ARG A 467 -12.54 -0.40 43.19
C ARG A 467 -13.21 -1.73 43.54
N SER A 468 -13.78 -1.83 44.74
CA SER A 468 -14.56 -3.01 45.14
C SER A 468 -16.00 -2.97 44.58
N SER A 469 -16.55 -1.75 44.41
CA SER A 469 -17.92 -1.51 43.97
C SER A 469 -18.02 -0.93 42.55
N ASP A 470 -19.07 -1.33 41.83
CA ASP A 470 -19.47 -0.83 40.51
C ASP A 470 -20.59 0.22 40.63
N SER A 471 -20.91 0.64 41.85
CA SER A 471 -21.90 1.66 42.13
C SER A 471 -21.34 3.07 41.96
N CYS A 472 -22.18 3.92 41.39
CA CYS A 472 -22.09 5.37 41.47
C CYS A 472 -22.44 5.82 42.90
N GLY A 473 -21.96 6.99 43.32
CA GLY A 473 -22.30 7.59 44.62
C GLY A 473 -23.80 7.83 44.84
N CYS A 474 -24.61 7.82 43.78
CA CYS A 474 -26.07 7.90 43.90
C CYS A 474 -26.73 6.52 44.13
N GLY A 475 -25.95 5.47 44.41
CA GLY A 475 -26.40 4.12 44.72
C GLY A 475 -26.78 3.23 43.52
N LYS A 476 -26.70 3.74 42.28
CA LYS A 476 -27.01 2.98 41.04
C LYS A 476 -25.74 2.50 40.34
N LEU A 477 -25.88 1.61 39.37
CA LEU A 477 -24.77 1.11 38.56
C LEU A 477 -24.02 2.25 37.83
N GLY A 478 -22.73 2.42 38.11
CA GLY A 478 -21.87 3.47 37.55
C GLY A 478 -21.34 3.11 36.17
N ASN A 479 -22.21 3.14 35.16
CA ASN A 479 -21.85 2.92 33.76
C ASN A 479 -22.09 4.19 32.91
N PRO A 480 -21.54 4.27 31.68
CA PRO A 480 -21.69 5.46 30.84
C PRO A 480 -23.14 5.86 30.58
N LEU A 481 -24.03 4.90 30.32
CA LEU A 481 -25.44 5.16 30.03
C LEU A 481 -26.14 5.79 31.23
N HIS A 482 -25.86 5.31 32.44
CA HIS A 482 -26.40 5.86 33.68
C HIS A 482 -26.04 7.33 33.85
N TYR A 483 -24.76 7.68 33.75
CA TYR A 483 -24.29 9.07 33.84
C TYR A 483 -24.87 9.98 32.75
N ALA A 484 -25.12 9.43 31.56
CA ALA A 484 -25.68 10.21 30.47
C ALA A 484 -27.20 10.38 30.52
N THR A 485 -27.94 9.66 31.37
CA THR A 485 -29.41 9.61 31.26
C THR A 485 -30.20 9.63 32.57
N SER A 486 -29.57 9.33 33.72
CA SER A 486 -30.34 9.06 34.95
C SER A 486 -29.60 9.25 36.28
N CYS A 487 -28.35 9.74 36.27
CA CYS A 487 -27.61 9.97 37.50
C CYS A 487 -27.98 11.31 38.12
N LEU A 488 -28.30 11.30 39.42
CA LEU A 488 -28.72 12.52 40.13
C LEU A 488 -27.66 13.64 40.05
N PHE A 489 -26.37 13.26 40.09
CA PHE A 489 -25.25 14.19 40.05
C PHE A 489 -24.93 14.76 38.66
N THR A 490 -25.47 14.18 37.59
CA THR A 490 -25.17 14.62 36.21
C THR A 490 -26.40 15.10 35.45
N THR A 491 -27.43 15.55 36.17
CA THR A 491 -28.72 15.98 35.61
C THR A 491 -28.59 17.02 34.49
N SER A 492 -27.69 18.00 34.63
CA SER A 492 -27.42 19.03 33.61
C SER A 492 -26.88 18.46 32.29
N TYR A 493 -26.33 17.24 32.32
CA TYR A 493 -25.73 16.55 31.18
C TYR A 493 -26.64 15.48 30.57
N HIS A 494 -27.84 15.27 31.11
CA HIS A 494 -28.72 14.21 30.64
C HIS A 494 -29.15 14.34 29.17
N LEU A 495 -29.07 13.22 28.47
CA LEU A 495 -29.72 12.95 27.20
C LEU A 495 -30.98 12.11 27.48
N THR A 496 -31.93 12.11 26.55
CA THR A 496 -33.17 11.33 26.68
C THR A 496 -32.83 9.86 26.89
N LYS A 497 -33.30 9.28 28.00
CA LYS A 497 -33.06 7.88 28.32
C LYS A 497 -33.78 6.97 27.29
N PRO A 498 -33.09 6.00 26.69
CA PRO A 498 -33.74 5.05 25.80
C PRO A 498 -34.50 3.96 26.57
N SER A 499 -35.50 3.35 25.95
CA SER A 499 -35.97 2.01 26.33
C SER A 499 -34.90 0.96 26.01
N SER A 500 -34.97 -0.22 26.63
CA SER A 500 -34.01 -1.31 26.43
C SER A 500 -33.79 -1.64 24.95
N ASP A 501 -34.88 -1.73 24.19
CA ASP A 501 -34.85 -2.20 22.80
C ASP A 501 -34.29 -1.13 21.85
N LEU A 502 -34.28 0.13 22.28
CA LEU A 502 -33.77 1.27 21.51
C LEU A 502 -32.36 1.68 21.93
N GLU A 503 -31.75 1.00 22.90
CA GLU A 503 -30.40 1.35 23.38
C GLU A 503 -29.34 1.34 22.25
N PRO A 504 -29.27 0.33 21.36
CA PRO A 504 -28.30 0.35 20.26
C PRO A 504 -28.48 1.55 19.31
N LEU A 505 -29.73 1.90 19.01
CA LEU A 505 -30.07 3.06 18.18
C LEU A 505 -29.74 4.37 18.88
N TRP A 506 -29.94 4.44 20.20
CA TRP A 506 -29.57 5.58 21.01
C TRP A 506 -28.08 5.87 20.93
N TRP A 507 -27.24 4.85 21.15
CA TRP A 507 -25.78 4.99 21.03
C TRP A 507 -25.37 5.51 19.65
N LYS A 508 -25.98 4.97 18.59
CA LYS A 508 -25.72 5.41 17.22
C LYS A 508 -26.13 6.87 16.97
N ARG A 509 -27.29 7.31 17.46
CA ARG A 509 -27.75 8.71 17.31
C ARG A 509 -26.85 9.67 18.07
N VAL A 510 -26.61 9.36 19.34
CA VAL A 510 -25.81 10.20 20.24
C VAL A 510 -24.38 10.38 19.74
N MET A 511 -23.76 9.32 19.22
CA MET A 511 -22.37 9.38 18.74
C MET A 511 -22.22 9.94 17.32
N ASN A 512 -23.32 10.12 16.58
CA ASN A 512 -23.31 10.77 15.27
C ASN A 512 -23.76 12.24 15.33
N ASP A 513 -24.42 12.67 16.41
CA ASP A 513 -24.85 14.06 16.61
C ASP A 513 -23.77 14.90 17.31
N ASN A 514 -23.46 16.08 16.76
CA ASN A 514 -22.42 16.96 17.28
C ASN A 514 -22.79 17.58 18.65
N ASN A 515 -24.06 17.91 18.85
CA ASN A 515 -24.52 18.52 20.11
C ASN A 515 -24.49 17.52 21.26
N SER A 516 -24.97 16.30 21.02
CA SER A 516 -24.92 15.19 21.95
C SER A 516 -23.48 14.85 22.33
N ARG A 517 -22.57 14.80 21.35
CA ARG A 517 -21.13 14.59 21.60
C ARG A 517 -20.49 15.72 22.39
N ALA A 518 -20.84 16.98 22.12
CA ALA A 518 -20.39 18.11 22.93
C ALA A 518 -20.85 17.99 24.39
N LYS A 519 -22.09 17.54 24.61
CA LYS A 519 -22.65 17.27 25.95
C LYS A 519 -21.91 16.12 26.64
N ILE A 520 -21.60 15.04 25.92
CA ILE A 520 -20.78 13.92 26.43
C ILE A 520 -19.38 14.40 26.84
N LYS A 521 -18.72 15.25 26.05
CA LYS A 521 -17.40 15.77 26.42
C LYS A 521 -17.43 16.53 27.74
N ARG A 522 -18.45 17.38 27.93
CA ARG A 522 -18.65 18.11 29.20
C ARG A 522 -18.97 17.16 30.36
N LEU A 523 -19.81 16.14 30.12
CA LEU A 523 -20.10 15.10 31.10
C LEU A 523 -18.83 14.37 31.55
N MET A 524 -18.00 13.93 30.60
CA MET A 524 -16.77 13.20 30.90
C MET A 524 -15.76 14.08 31.66
N HIS A 525 -15.69 15.36 31.34
CA HIS A 525 -14.88 16.31 32.09
C HIS A 525 -15.38 16.48 33.52
N PHE A 526 -16.68 16.66 33.70
CA PHE A 526 -17.31 16.72 35.03
C PHE A 526 -17.05 15.46 35.84
N ILE A 527 -17.15 14.27 35.23
CA ILE A 527 -16.87 13.00 35.92
C ILE A 527 -15.41 12.93 36.39
N ALA A 528 -14.47 13.39 35.56
CA ALA A 528 -13.05 13.39 35.90
C ALA A 528 -12.70 14.37 37.02
N GLU A 529 -13.37 15.52 37.09
CA GLU A 529 -13.14 16.54 38.13
C GLU A 529 -13.82 16.22 39.46
N ASN A 530 -14.90 15.43 39.44
CA ASN A 530 -15.73 15.14 40.61
C ASN A 530 -15.63 13.67 41.04
N GLU A 531 -14.43 13.08 40.89
CA GLU A 531 -14.16 11.68 41.18
C GLU A 531 -14.59 11.30 42.61
N THR A 532 -14.25 12.13 43.61
CA THR A 532 -14.56 11.88 45.02
C THR A 532 -16.07 11.89 45.32
N LEU A 533 -16.85 12.72 44.63
CA LEU A 533 -18.30 12.82 44.79
C LEU A 533 -19.01 11.63 44.13
N LEU A 534 -18.57 11.27 42.93
CA LEU A 534 -19.20 10.23 42.12
C LEU A 534 -18.80 8.83 42.57
N PHE A 535 -17.68 8.71 43.30
CA PHE A 535 -17.08 7.46 43.75
C PHE A 535 -16.73 7.55 45.25
N PRO A 536 -17.73 7.58 46.14
CA PRO A 536 -17.46 7.55 47.58
C PRO A 536 -16.60 6.33 47.92
N LYS A 537 -15.62 6.52 48.81
CA LYS A 537 -14.78 5.43 49.32
C LYS A 537 -15.72 4.38 49.93
N ASP A 538 -15.45 3.12 49.61
CA ASP A 538 -16.05 2.03 50.37
C ASP A 538 -15.65 2.30 51.82
N GLY A 539 -16.63 2.52 52.70
CA GLY A 539 -16.33 2.70 54.12
C GLY A 539 -15.48 1.52 54.58
N ASP A 540 -14.44 1.80 55.37
CA ASP A 540 -13.84 0.74 56.17
C ASP A 540 -14.98 0.13 56.97
N ASN A 541 -15.38 -1.09 56.59
CA ASN A 541 -16.25 -1.93 57.41
C ASN A 541 -15.42 -2.30 58.63
N ASN A 542 -15.37 -1.40 59.62
CA ASN A 542 -14.99 -1.70 61.00
C ASN A 542 -16.24 -2.04 61.80
#